data_AF-A0A174XG24-F1
#
_entry.id   AF-A0A174XG24-F1
#
_cell.length_a   1.000
_cell.length_b   1.000
_cell.length_c   1.000
_cell.angle_alpha   90.00
_cell.angle_beta   90.00
_cell.angle_gamma   90.00
#
_symmetry.space_group_name_H-M   'P 1'
#
loop_
_entity.id
_entity.type
_entity.pdbx_description
1 polymer ?
#
loop_
_entity_poly.entity_id
_entity_poly.type
_entity_poly.pdbx_seq_one_letter_code
_entity_poly.pdbx_strand_id
1 'polypeptide(L)' 'MDNKKKEMRPVSVFQKILEDKRIIRECIQKGGDIKEIARQRGIKFATPL' A
#
# COMPACT_ATOMS: atom_id res chain seq x y z
N MET A 1 24.84 -25.84 -0.08
CA MET A 1 24.44 -24.57 -0.72
C MET A 1 22.93 -24.49 -0.66
N ASP A 2 22.41 -23.89 0.40
CA ASP A 2 20.99 -23.74 0.67
C ASP A 2 20.37 -22.83 -0.39
N ASN A 3 19.79 -23.45 -1.41
CA ASN A 3 18.92 -22.78 -2.37
C ASN A 3 17.65 -22.34 -1.64
N LYS A 4 17.73 -21.27 -0.86
CA LYS A 4 16.60 -20.49 -0.38
C LYS A 4 15.98 -19.82 -1.60
N LYS A 5 15.23 -20.59 -2.39
CA LYS A 5 14.19 -20.08 -3.27
C LYS A 5 13.25 -19.31 -2.33
N LYS A 6 13.45 -17.99 -2.27
CA LYS A 6 12.52 -17.05 -1.64
C LYS A 6 11.26 -17.17 -2.50
N GLU A 7 10.39 -18.11 -2.14
CA GLU A 7 9.07 -18.21 -2.71
C GLU A 7 8.46 -16.82 -2.55
N MET A 8 8.33 -16.10 -3.67
CA MET A 8 7.55 -14.88 -3.73
C MET A 8 6.12 -15.31 -3.48
N ARG A 9 5.76 -15.49 -2.20
CA ARG A 9 4.37 -15.71 -1.83
C ARG A 9 3.61 -14.51 -2.40
N PRO A 10 2.53 -14.72 -3.15
CA PRO A 10 1.70 -13.61 -3.58
C PRO A 10 1.32 -12.86 -2.31
N VAL A 11 1.76 -11.59 -2.21
CA VAL A 11 1.41 -10.74 -1.07
C VAL A 11 -0.09 -10.78 -0.98
N SER A 12 -0.61 -11.33 0.12
CA SER A 12 -2.05 -11.49 0.29
C SER A 12 -2.70 -10.13 0.09
N VAL A 13 -3.83 -10.06 -0.62
CA VAL A 13 -4.55 -8.80 -0.85
C VAL A 13 -4.77 -8.04 0.48
N PHE A 14 -4.97 -8.78 1.57
CA PHE A 14 -5.06 -8.22 2.92
C PHE A 14 -3.77 -7.53 3.40
N GLN A 15 -2.59 -8.11 3.14
CA GLN A 15 -1.31 -7.50 3.51
C GLN A 15 -1.10 -6.19 2.75
N LYS A 16 -1.43 -6.16 1.45
CA LYS A 16 -1.37 -4.93 0.64
C LYS A 16 -2.29 -3.85 1.23
N ILE A 17 -3.52 -4.20 1.59
CA ILE A 17 -4.47 -3.27 2.23
C ILE A 17 -3.93 -2.74 3.57
N LEU A 18 -3.33 -3.60 4.39
CA LEU A 18 -2.77 -3.19 5.69
C LEU A 18 -1.58 -2.23 5.52
N GLU A 19 -0.73 -2.46 4.53
CA GLU A 19 0.37 -1.56 4.18
C GLU A 19 -0.16 -0.22 3.66
N ASP A 20 -1.08 -0.24 2.70
CA ASP A 20 -1.66 0.96 2.12
C ASP A 20 -2.36 1.81 3.21
N LYS A 21 -3.07 1.17 4.15
CA LYS A 21 -3.66 1.82 5.33
C LYS A 21 -2.60 2.50 6.22
N ARG A 22 -1.47 1.85 6.46
CA ARG A 22 -0.36 2.41 7.26
C ARG A 22 0.24 3.64 6.58
N ILE A 23 0.51 3.54 5.29
CA ILE A 23 1.14 4.62 4.52
C ILE A 23 0.21 5.83 4.41
N ILE A 24 -1.08 5.61 4.13
CA ILE A 24 -2.08 6.67 4.12
C ILE A 24 -2.11 7.40 5.47
N ARG A 25 -2.12 6.65 6.58
CA ARG A 25 -2.10 7.24 7.92
C ARG A 25 -0.86 8.10 8.16
N GLU A 26 0.32 7.58 7.81
CA GLU A 26 1.58 8.31 7.99
C GLU A 26 1.62 9.58 7.12
N CYS A 27 1.14 9.49 5.88
CA CYS A 27 1.01 10.63 4.98
C CYS A 27 0.12 11.73 5.59
N ILE A 28 -1.06 11.37 6.12
CA ILE A 28 -1.97 12.31 6.79
C ILE A 28 -1.30 12.95 8.01
N GLN A 29 -0.63 12.16 8.85
CA GLN A 29 0.03 12.65 10.08
C GLN A 29 1.16 13.64 9.79
N LYS A 30 1.86 13.46 8.67
CA LYS A 30 2.95 14.34 8.23
C LYS A 30 2.46 15.52 7.39
N GLY A 31 1.15 15.62 7.10
CA GLY A 31 0.60 16.64 6.21
C GLY A 31 1.01 16.48 4.75
N GLY A 32 1.30 15.26 4.30
CA GLY A 32 1.74 14.96 2.93
C GLY A 32 0.59 14.90 1.92
N ASP A 33 0.93 14.83 0.63
CA ASP A 33 -0.05 14.70 -0.45
C ASP A 33 -0.55 13.25 -0.59
N ILE A 34 -1.76 13.02 -0.09
CA ILE A 34 -2.42 11.73 -0.15
C ILE A 34 -2.78 11.28 -1.58
N LYS A 35 -3.01 12.23 -2.51
CA LYS A 35 -3.32 11.90 -3.91
C LYS A 35 -2.10 11.34 -4.62
N GLU A 36 -0.92 11.86 -4.30
CA GLU A 36 0.34 11.34 -4.84
C GLU A 36 0.57 9.90 -4.39
N ILE A 37 0.44 9.62 -3.09
CA ILE A 37 0.56 8.27 -2.53
C ILE A 37 -0.45 7.32 -3.16
N ALA A 38 -1.70 7.76 -3.32
CA ALA A 38 -2.73 6.95 -3.95
C ALA A 38 -2.40 6.62 -5.42
N ARG A 39 -1.89 7.59 -6.19
CA ARG A 39 -1.44 7.37 -7.57
C ARG A 39 -0.28 6.37 -7.64
N GLN A 40 0.73 6.51 -6.80
CA GLN A 40 1.90 5.60 -6.74
C GLN A 40 1.48 4.17 -6.38
N ARG A 41 0.47 4.02 -5.52
CA ARG A 41 -0.03 2.71 -5.04
C ARG A 41 -1.18 2.13 -5.87
N GLY A 42 -1.74 2.90 -6.80
CA GLY A 42 -2.91 2.52 -7.59
C GLY A 42 -4.21 2.46 -6.78
N ILE A 43 -4.32 3.27 -5.72
CA ILE A 43 -5.52 3.37 -4.88
C ILE A 43 -6.49 4.36 -5.51
N LYS A 44 -7.76 3.96 -5.67
CA LYS A 44 -8.83 4.84 -6.13
C LYS A 44 -9.69 5.27 -4.94
N PHE A 45 -9.89 6.57 -4.78
CA PHE A 45 -10.84 7.09 -3.80
C PHE A 45 -12.27 6.99 -4.36
N ALA A 46 -13.22 6.69 -3.48
CA ALA A 46 -14.62 6.82 -3.83
C ALA A 46 -14.94 8.28 -4.11
N THR A 47 -15.57 8.55 -5.25
CA THR A 47 -16.15 9.85 -5.54
C THR A 47 -17.58 9.83 -5.01
N PRO A 48 -17.93 10.66 -4.02
CA PRO A 48 -19.33 10.79 -3.60
C PRO A 48 -20.14 11.36 -4.76
N LEU A 49 -21.38 10.88 -4.93
CA LEU A 49 -22.36 11.38 -5.90
C LEU A 49 -22.99 12.69 -5.43
#